data_AF-A0A816QF03-F1
#
_entry.id   AF-A0A816QF03-F1
#
_cell.length_a   1.000
_cell.length_b   1.000
_cell.length_c   1.000
_cell.angle_alpha   90.00
_cell.angle_beta   90.00
_cell.angle_gamma   90.00
#
_symmetry.space_group_name_H-M   'P 1'
#
loop_
_entity.id
_entity.type
_entity.pdbx_description
1 polymer ?
#
loop_
_entity_poly.entity_id
_entity_poly.type
_entity_poly.pdbx_seq_one_letter_code
_entity_poly.pdbx_strand_id
1 'polypeptide(L)' 'KTGINIWQEIKSIFESFNLSFGDTPIVTDQGSNMVAAFNITEEARIPCMAHRCNTTLETAWNRVDTKNSTFVVFNLTIT' A
#
# COMPACT_ATOMS: atom_id res chain seq x y z
N LYS A 1 -12.66 -1.09 -9.34
CA LYS A 1 -11.87 -1.43 -10.55
C LYS A 1 -11.01 -2.65 -10.24
N THR A 2 -10.88 -3.59 -11.18
CA THR A 2 -9.94 -4.72 -11.04
C THR A 2 -8.52 -4.27 -11.39
N GLY A 3 -7.49 -5.08 -11.09
CA GLY A 3 -6.11 -4.79 -11.50
C GLY A 3 -5.96 -4.62 -13.02
N ILE A 4 -6.66 -5.44 -13.81
CA ILE A 4 -6.66 -5.34 -15.28
C ILE A 4 -7.24 -4.01 -15.74
N ASN A 5 -8.35 -3.57 -15.15
CA ASN A 5 -8.95 -2.28 -15.55
C ASN A 5 -8.03 -1.09 -15.21
N ILE A 6 -7.36 -1.13 -14.06
CA ILE A 6 -6.40 -0.09 -13.68
C ILE A 6 -5.22 -0.08 -14.66
N TRP A 7 -4.66 -1.24 -14.99
CA TRP A 7 -3.56 -1.35 -15.95
C TRP A 7 -3.94 -0.78 -17.31
N GLN A 8 -5.11 -1.16 -17.85
CA GLN A 8 -5.58 -0.68 -19.15
C GLN A 8 -5.72 0.84 -19.22
N GLU A 9 -6.25 1.46 -18.17
CA GLU A 9 -6.39 2.92 -18.10
C GLU A 9 -5.03 3.62 -18.05
N ILE A 10 -4.12 3.14 -17.19
CA ILE A 10 -2.78 3.72 -17.07
C ILE A 10 -2.01 3.56 -18.39
N LYS A 11 -2.10 2.38 -19.00
CA LYS A 11 -1.54 2.08 -20.32
C LYS A 11 -2.00 3.09 -21.36
N SER A 12 -3.31 3.30 -21.46
CA SER A 12 -3.88 4.25 -22.41
C SER A 12 -3.39 5.70 -22.18
N ILE A 13 -3.20 6.11 -20.92
CA ILE A 13 -2.65 7.43 -20.59
C ILE A 13 -1.21 7.55 -21.11
N PHE A 14 -0.32 6.62 -20.79
CA PHE A 14 1.08 6.68 -21.22
C PHE A 14 1.22 6.64 -22.74
N GLU A 15 0.45 5.76 -23.41
CA GLU A 15 0.41 5.67 -24.87
C GLU A 15 -0.06 6.99 -25.50
N SER A 16 -0.97 7.73 -24.87
CA SER A 16 -1.43 9.04 -25.37
C SER A 16 -0.33 10.11 -25.38
N PHE A 17 0.71 9.94 -24.56
CA PHE A 17 1.91 10.79 -24.52
C PHE A 17 3.11 10.17 -25.24
N ASN A 18 2.91 9.04 -25.93
CA ASN A 18 3.96 8.29 -26.62
C ASN A 18 5.11 7.88 -25.66
N LEU A 19 4.76 7.55 -24.40
CA LEU A 19 5.68 7.11 -23.35
C LEU A 19 5.70 5.57 -23.23
N SER A 20 6.89 5.02 -22.98
CA SER A 20 7.11 3.62 -22.63
C SER A 20 7.03 3.43 -21.11
N PHE A 21 6.58 2.25 -20.69
CA PHE A 21 6.55 1.86 -19.27
C PHE A 21 7.92 1.43 -18.73
N GLY A 22 8.85 1.05 -19.62
CA GLY A 22 10.17 0.49 -19.30
C GLY A 22 11.19 1.48 -18.76
N ASP A 23 10.96 2.77 -18.99
CA ASP A 23 12.01 3.78 -18.80
C ASP A 23 11.98 4.41 -17.40
N THR A 24 10.88 4.23 -16.66
CA THR A 24 10.68 4.90 -15.36
C THR A 24 10.08 3.94 -14.33
N PRO A 25 10.69 3.79 -13.14
CA PRO A 25 10.14 2.95 -12.08
C PRO A 25 8.77 3.48 -11.63
N ILE A 26 7.85 2.54 -11.36
CA ILE A 26 6.48 2.85 -10.96
C ILE A 26 6.41 2.93 -9.44
N VAL A 27 5.89 4.03 -8.89
CA VAL A 27 5.72 4.21 -7.44
C VAL A 27 4.24 4.27 -7.06
N THR A 28 3.75 3.28 -6.31
CA THR A 28 2.35 3.21 -5.87
C THR A 28 2.20 2.70 -4.45
N ASP A 29 1.01 2.88 -3.87
CA ASP A 29 0.66 2.32 -2.56
C ASP A 29 0.57 0.77 -2.58
N GLN A 30 0.00 0.17 -1.53
CA GLN A 30 -0.10 -1.29 -1.39
C GLN A 30 -1.54 -1.79 -1.60
N GLY A 31 -2.41 -1.00 -2.22
CA GLY A 31 -3.76 -1.44 -2.54
C GLY A 31 -3.73 -2.67 -3.43
N SER A 32 -4.43 -3.74 -3.05
CA SER A 32 -4.32 -5.06 -3.71
C SER A 32 -4.54 -5.01 -5.22
N ASN A 33 -5.53 -4.24 -5.70
CA ASN A 33 -5.77 -4.05 -7.12
C ASN A 33 -4.69 -3.21 -7.83
N MET A 34 -4.06 -2.28 -7.12
CA MET A 34 -2.95 -1.48 -7.64
C MET A 34 -1.69 -2.34 -7.80
N VAL A 35 -1.38 -3.14 -6.78
CA VAL A 35 -0.30 -4.13 -6.84
C VAL A 35 -0.55 -5.13 -7.97
N ALA A 36 -1.77 -5.66 -8.08
CA ALA A 36 -2.13 -6.59 -9.14
C ALA A 36 -2.02 -5.98 -10.54
N ALA A 37 -2.35 -4.69 -10.71
CA ALA A 37 -2.24 -4.00 -12.01
C ALA A 37 -0.80 -3.98 -12.53
N PHE A 38 0.18 -3.73 -11.65
CA PHE A 38 1.59 -3.64 -12.03
C PHE A 38 2.33 -4.96 -11.99
N ASN A 39 1.79 -6.00 -11.36
CA ASN A 39 2.28 -7.37 -11.51
C ASN A 39 1.98 -7.97 -12.89
N ILE A 40 1.11 -7.34 -13.69
CA ILE A 40 0.86 -7.75 -15.08
C ILE A 40 2.07 -7.41 -15.97
N THR A 41 2.87 -6.44 -15.56
CA THR A 41 4.07 -5.99 -16.27
C THR A 41 5.33 -6.52 -15.59
N GLU A 42 6.42 -6.66 -16.33
CA GLU A 42 7.74 -6.97 -15.76
C GLU A 42 8.44 -5.73 -15.16
N GLU A 43 7.73 -4.60 -15.07
CA GLU A 43 8.28 -3.33 -14.64
C GLU A 43 8.58 -3.28 -13.13
N ALA A 44 9.65 -2.55 -12.80
CA ALA A 44 10.05 -2.35 -11.41
C ALA A 44 9.03 -1.47 -10.68
N ARG A 45 8.25 -2.08 -9.78
CA ARG A 45 7.33 -1.38 -8.87
C ARG A 45 7.96 -1.13 -7.51
N ILE A 46 8.06 0.13 -7.13
CA ILE A 46 8.57 0.58 -5.83
C ILE A 46 7.39 0.96 -4.92
N PRO A 47 7.27 0.38 -3.71
CA PRO A 47 6.24 0.79 -2.75
C PRO A 47 6.39 2.24 -2.27
N CYS A 48 5.27 2.98 -2.23
CA CYS A 48 5.20 4.35 -1.76
C CYS A 48 5.67 4.50 -0.30
N MET A 49 6.62 5.40 -0.07
CA MET A 49 7.18 5.65 1.26
C MET A 49 6.16 6.27 2.22
N ALA A 50 5.29 7.15 1.74
CA ALA A 50 4.26 7.77 2.56
C ALA A 50 3.29 6.72 3.14
N HIS A 51 2.82 5.78 2.31
CA HIS A 51 1.98 4.68 2.77
C HIS A 51 2.73 3.79 3.77
N ARG A 52 3.98 3.40 3.46
CA ARG A 52 4.82 2.60 4.39
C ARG A 52 5.00 3.27 5.75
N CYS A 53 5.27 4.57 5.76
CA CYS A 53 5.41 5.36 6.97
C CYS A 53 4.10 5.35 7.77
N ASN A 54 2.97 5.68 7.12
CA ASN A 54 1.66 5.68 7.76
C ASN A 54 1.32 4.32 8.38
N THR A 55 1.42 3.23 7.61
CA THR A 55 1.13 1.88 8.11
C THR A 55 2.05 1.49 9.26
N THR A 56 3.32 1.88 9.22
CA THR A 56 4.28 1.60 10.29
C THR A 56 3.88 2.32 11.58
N LEU A 57 3.54 3.60 11.49
CA LEU A 57 3.11 4.41 12.63
C LEU A 57 1.79 3.90 13.21
N GLU A 58 0.79 3.63 12.36
CA GLU A 58 -0.50 3.07 12.76
C GLU A 58 -0.33 1.71 13.46
N THR A 59 0.50 0.83 12.90
CA THR A 59 0.80 -0.47 13.51
C THR A 59 1.49 -0.31 14.87
N ALA A 60 2.44 0.62 14.98
CA ALA A 60 3.12 0.90 16.24
C ALA A 60 2.15 1.45 17.30
N TRP A 61 1.27 2.37 16.90
CA TRP A 61 0.25 2.95 17.76
C TRP A 61 -0.73 1.89 18.29
N ASN A 62 -1.29 1.07 17.41
CA ASN A 62 -2.25 0.02 17.78
C ASN A 62 -1.64 -1.02 18.74
N ARG A 63 -0.33 -1.31 18.60
CA ARG A 63 0.39 -2.17 19.54
C ARG A 63 0.51 -1.55 20.93
N VAL A 64 0.73 -0.25 21.03
CA VAL A 64 0.79 0.47 22.32
C VAL A 64 -0.60 0.50 22.96
N ASP A 65 -1.64 0.80 22.18
CA ASP A 65 -3.02 0.87 22.66
C ASP A 65 -3.53 -0.49 23.19
N THR A 66 -3.20 -1.57 22.46
CA THR A 66 -3.52 -2.94 22.90
C THR A 66 -2.84 -3.26 24.24
N LYS A 67 -1.57 -2.90 24.43
CA LYS A 67 -0.86 -3.13 25.70
C LYS A 67 -1.47 -2.37 26.86
N ASN A 68 -1.86 -1.10 26.64
CA ASN A 68 -2.53 -0.29 27.65
C ASN A 68 -3.88 -0.90 28.04
N SER A 69 -4.67 -1.32 27.04
CA SER A 69 -5.96 -1.98 27.27
C SER A 69 -5.81 -3.25 28.11
N THR A 70 -4.82 -4.10 27.81
CA THR A 70 -4.53 -5.32 28.58
C THR A 70 -4.11 -5.00 30.03
N PHE A 71 -3.29 -3.95 30.24
CA PHE A 71 -2.89 -3.53 31.58
C PHE A 71 -4.08 -3.05 32.42
N VAL A 72 -4.98 -2.26 31.83
CA VAL A 72 -6.21 -1.80 32.50
C VAL A 72 -7.10 -2.99 32.89
N VAL A 73 -7.29 -3.96 32.00
CA VAL A 73 -8.07 -5.18 32.29
C VAL A 73 -7.44 -5.99 33.44
N PHE A 74 -6.11 -6.14 33.45
CA PHE A 74 -5.41 -6.86 34.52
C PHE A 74 -5.64 -6.22 35.89
N ASN A 75 -5.54 -4.88 35.99
CA ASN A 75 -5.80 -4.16 37.25
C ASN A 75 -7.25 -4.32 37.73
N LEU A 76 -8.23 -4.29 36.82
CA LEU A 76 -9.64 -4.50 37.16
C LEU A 76 -9.94 -5.92 37.63
N THR A 77 -9.11 -6.90 37.27
CA THR A 77 -9.33 -8.32 37.64
C THR A 77 -8.70 -8.67 38.99
N ILE A 78 -7.76 -7.87 39.49
CA ILE A 78 -7.05 -8.08 40.77
C ILE A 78 -7.69 -7.28 41.92
N THR A 79 -8.60 -6.36 41.60
CA THR A 79 -9.39 -5.60 42.58
C THR A 79 -10.70 -6.32 42.87
#